data_AF-A0A154VLM9-F1
#
_entry.id   AF-A0A154VLM9-F1
#
_cell.length_a   1.000
_cell.length_b   1.000
_cell.length_c   1.000
_cell.angle_alpha   90.00
_cell.angle_beta   90.00
_cell.angle_gamma   90.00
#
_symmetry.space_group_name_H-M   'P 1'
#
loop_
_entity.id
_entity.type
_entity.pdbx_description
1 polymer ?
#
loop_
_entity_poly.entity_id
_entity_poly.type
_entity_poly.pdbx_seq_one_letter_code
_entity_poly.pdbx_strand_id
1 'polypeptide(L)'
;MSQDTLYISPEYNPHSLQRDWGFVVSVERSDVFEVMPESLATIRTALCFSVHKASPIDFSPPLSQPYRPAKVTTDETVGNGAQLYHEVGFDIMSLALLADVPAHRPLHLTQNSLMGHWRWLRDVWRVGSSRPQCTATMDTRNAVTKALRNGKNNLAIAELRNLFKKVQQNPDNAGLHISFLNSLSLFCPFIATELLWRQGRIKQDPISRSWTKDKEGIVE
;
A
#
# COMPACT_ATOMS: atom_id res chain seq x y z
N MET A 1 31.76 20.30 -2.24
CA MET A 1 30.29 20.15 -2.24
C MET A 1 29.97 18.67 -2.40
N SER A 2 29.87 17.93 -1.31
CA SER A 2 29.41 16.54 -1.32
C SER A 2 27.89 16.57 -1.33
N GLN A 3 27.27 16.28 -2.49
CA GLN A 3 25.87 15.91 -2.51
C GLN A 3 25.76 14.58 -1.75
N ASP A 4 25.16 14.63 -0.56
CA ASP A 4 24.81 13.45 0.25
C ASP A 4 24.07 12.45 -0.65
N THR A 5 24.80 11.45 -1.12
CA THR A 5 24.26 10.40 -1.95
C THR A 5 23.53 9.47 -1.01
N LEU A 6 22.24 9.76 -0.81
CA LEU A 6 21.34 9.02 0.06
C LEU A 6 21.40 7.52 -0.25
N TYR A 7 21.75 6.73 0.77
CA TYR A 7 21.68 5.28 0.68
C TYR A 7 20.21 4.84 0.65
N ILE A 8 19.64 4.81 -0.55
CA ILE A 8 18.40 4.09 -0.81
C ILE A 8 18.80 2.68 -1.15
N SER A 9 18.32 1.70 -0.36
CA SER A 9 18.58 0.29 -0.63
C SER A 9 18.25 -0.01 -2.10
N PRO A 10 19.18 -0.62 -2.87
CA PRO A 10 18.87 -1.04 -4.24
C PRO A 10 17.75 -2.08 -4.26
N GLU A 11 17.51 -2.75 -3.13
CA GLU A 11 16.52 -3.80 -2.95
C GLU A 11 15.30 -3.30 -2.16
N TYR A 12 14.13 -3.85 -2.54
CA TYR A 12 12.87 -3.60 -1.84
C TYR A 12 12.95 -4.02 -0.36
N ASN A 13 12.79 -3.03 0.54
CA ASN A 13 12.67 -3.26 1.98
C ASN A 13 11.43 -2.52 2.52
N PRO A 14 10.39 -3.23 2.99
CA PRO A 14 9.17 -2.60 3.50
C PRO A 14 9.45 -1.69 4.71
N HIS A 15 10.42 -2.01 5.57
CA HIS A 15 10.71 -1.22 6.78
C HIS A 15 11.47 0.07 6.46
N SER A 16 12.31 0.08 5.43
CA SER A 16 12.93 1.32 4.96
C SER A 16 11.86 2.29 4.46
N LEU A 17 10.89 1.79 3.68
CA LEU A 17 9.78 2.61 3.20
C LEU A 17 8.89 3.10 4.36
N GLN A 18 8.68 2.28 5.38
CA GLN A 18 7.97 2.68 6.60
C GLN A 18 8.67 3.81 7.35
N ARG A 19 9.99 3.72 7.48
CA ARG A 19 10.80 4.79 8.09
C ARG A 19 10.67 6.09 7.29
N ASP A 20 10.77 6.00 5.97
CA ASP A 20 10.86 7.17 5.10
C ASP A 20 9.49 7.86 4.90
N TRP A 21 8.41 7.08 4.80
CA TRP A 21 7.07 7.58 4.48
C TRP A 21 6.04 7.44 5.63
N GLY A 22 6.45 6.90 6.78
CA GLY A 22 5.58 6.60 7.93
C GLY A 22 4.73 7.78 8.37
N PHE A 23 5.31 8.97 8.49
CA PHE A 23 4.60 10.19 8.88
C PHE A 23 3.54 10.66 7.86
N VAL A 24 3.74 10.38 6.58
CA VAL A 24 2.77 10.74 5.53
C VAL A 24 1.64 9.70 5.51
N VAL A 25 2.02 8.44 5.38
CA VAL A 25 1.06 7.35 5.20
C VAL A 25 0.21 7.12 6.45
N SER A 26 0.77 7.26 7.65
CA SER A 26 0.00 7.11 8.89
C SER A 26 -1.09 8.17 9.06
N VAL A 27 -0.83 9.40 8.60
CA VAL A 27 -1.83 10.48 8.62
C VAL A 27 -2.90 10.24 7.56
N GLU A 28 -2.52 9.85 6.35
CA GLU A 28 -3.46 9.55 5.26
C GLU A 28 -4.36 8.33 5.55
N ARG A 29 -3.86 7.38 6.35
CA ARG A 29 -4.53 6.11 6.68
C ARG A 29 -4.81 5.97 8.19
N SER A 30 -5.08 7.08 8.88
CA SER A 30 -5.23 7.08 10.34
C SER A 30 -6.27 6.07 10.81
N ASP A 31 -7.35 5.89 10.04
CA ASP A 31 -8.42 4.94 10.29
C ASP A 31 -7.97 3.49 10.40
N VAL A 32 -6.89 3.10 9.71
CA VAL A 32 -6.30 1.76 9.80
C VAL A 32 -5.26 1.69 10.91
N PHE A 33 -4.45 2.73 11.08
CA PHE A 33 -3.38 2.74 12.08
C PHE A 33 -3.90 2.85 13.52
N GLU A 34 -5.03 3.51 13.73
CA GLU A 34 -5.72 3.58 15.04
C GLU A 34 -6.10 2.19 15.57
N VAL A 35 -6.49 1.27 14.68
CA VAL A 35 -6.89 -0.11 15.04
C VAL A 35 -5.76 -1.13 14.94
N MET A 36 -4.53 -0.70 14.67
CA MET A 36 -3.38 -1.61 14.51
C MET A 36 -3.09 -2.50 15.74
N PRO A 37 -3.29 -2.04 16.99
CA PRO A 37 -3.15 -2.89 18.18
C PRO A 37 -4.22 -3.98 18.29
N GLU A 38 -5.30 -3.91 17.51
CA GLU A 38 -6.42 -4.84 17.60
C GLU A 38 -6.20 -6.16 16.85
N SER A 39 -7.28 -6.93 16.70
CA SER A 39 -7.30 -8.17 15.94
C SER A 39 -7.09 -7.95 14.44
N LEU A 40 -6.49 -8.94 13.78
CA LEU A 40 -6.37 -8.97 12.31
C LEU A 40 -7.74 -8.87 11.60
N ALA A 41 -8.81 -9.34 12.24
CA ALA A 41 -10.16 -9.21 11.73
C ALA A 41 -10.64 -7.75 11.75
N THR A 42 -10.39 -7.00 12.84
CA THR A 42 -10.68 -5.57 12.90
C THR A 42 -9.91 -4.82 11.83
N ILE A 43 -8.60 -5.06 11.73
CA ILE A 43 -7.73 -4.35 10.79
C ILE A 43 -8.14 -4.64 9.34
N ARG A 44 -8.49 -5.88 9.02
CA ARG A 44 -9.03 -6.24 7.71
C ARG A 44 -10.30 -5.46 7.37
N THR A 45 -11.20 -5.30 8.34
CA THR A 45 -12.41 -4.49 8.18
C THR A 45 -12.06 -3.02 7.95
N ALA A 46 -11.18 -2.43 8.77
CA ALA A 46 -10.73 -1.05 8.61
C ALA A 46 -10.05 -0.82 7.24
N LEU A 47 -9.19 -1.73 6.81
CA LEU A 47 -8.56 -1.71 5.49
C LEU A 47 -9.59 -1.70 4.36
N CYS A 48 -10.63 -2.54 4.43
CA CYS A 48 -11.70 -2.53 3.43
C CYS A 48 -12.35 -1.16 3.33
N PHE A 49 -12.65 -0.50 4.46
CA PHE A 49 -13.23 0.84 4.46
C PHE A 49 -12.26 1.91 3.95
N SER A 50 -11.00 1.87 4.39
CA SER A 50 -9.97 2.84 4.00
C SER A 50 -9.68 2.79 2.50
N VAL A 51 -9.59 1.59 1.91
CA VAL A 51 -9.42 1.40 0.46
C VAL A 51 -10.58 2.01 -0.31
N HIS A 52 -11.81 1.77 0.15
CA HIS A 52 -13.01 2.32 -0.46
C HIS A 52 -13.09 3.84 -0.36
N LYS A 53 -12.76 4.40 0.82
CA LYS A 53 -12.71 5.85 1.06
C LYS A 53 -11.66 6.55 0.18
N ALA A 54 -10.53 5.90 -0.07
CA ALA A 54 -9.45 6.43 -0.89
C ALA A 54 -9.68 6.26 -2.41
N SER A 55 -10.69 5.50 -2.84
CA SER A 55 -11.00 5.34 -4.25
C SER A 55 -11.61 6.64 -4.84
N PRO A 56 -11.21 7.08 -6.05
CA PRO A 56 -11.73 8.29 -6.66
C PRO A 56 -13.27 8.29 -6.80
N ILE A 57 -13.83 9.45 -6.46
CA ILE A 57 -15.25 9.86 -6.30
C ILE A 57 -16.19 9.19 -7.31
N ASP A 58 -17.25 8.53 -6.80
CA ASP A 58 -18.68 8.84 -7.07
C ASP A 58 -19.65 7.64 -6.88
N PHE A 59 -19.77 6.97 -5.71
CA PHE A 59 -20.73 5.83 -5.60
C PHE A 59 -21.39 5.65 -4.21
N SER A 60 -22.73 5.68 -4.21
CA SER A 60 -23.67 5.34 -3.10
C SER A 60 -24.00 3.84 -3.02
N PRO A 61 -24.52 3.30 -1.90
CA PRO A 61 -24.37 3.76 -0.52
C PRO A 61 -23.05 3.20 0.09
N PRO A 62 -22.65 3.63 1.30
CA PRO A 62 -21.55 3.00 2.03
C PRO A 62 -21.68 1.47 2.04
N LEU A 63 -20.54 0.77 2.01
CA LEU A 63 -20.54 -0.68 2.24
C LEU A 63 -21.38 -0.98 3.48
N SER A 64 -22.42 -1.78 3.33
CA SER A 64 -23.14 -2.32 4.48
C SER A 64 -22.13 -3.09 5.31
N GLN A 65 -21.85 -2.59 6.53
CA GLN A 65 -20.97 -3.27 7.46
C GLN A 65 -21.43 -4.73 7.59
N PRO A 66 -20.58 -5.73 7.33
CA PRO A 66 -20.87 -7.05 7.86
C PRO A 66 -20.96 -6.88 9.38
N TYR A 67 -22.10 -7.26 9.96
CA TYR A 67 -22.44 -7.07 11.38
C TYR A 67 -21.40 -7.69 12.33
N ARG A 68 -20.51 -8.54 11.81
CA ARG A 68 -19.35 -9.10 12.50
C ARG A 68 -18.15 -9.20 11.55
N PRO A 69 -16.94 -8.77 11.97
CA PRO A 69 -15.70 -9.05 11.26
C PRO A 69 -15.52 -10.56 11.02
N ALA A 70 -15.13 -10.93 9.80
CA ALA A 70 -14.83 -12.33 9.50
C ALA A 70 -13.54 -12.75 10.18
N LYS A 71 -13.51 -13.98 10.72
CA LYS A 71 -12.35 -14.52 11.44
C LYS A 71 -11.11 -14.52 10.55
N VAL A 72 -9.99 -14.03 11.07
CA VAL A 72 -8.67 -14.17 10.46
C VAL A 72 -7.82 -15.06 11.38
N THR A 73 -7.18 -16.07 10.80
CA THR A 73 -6.33 -17.04 11.49
C THR A 73 -4.95 -17.07 10.84
N THR A 74 -3.95 -17.58 11.55
CA THR A 74 -2.55 -17.65 11.12
C THR A 74 -1.98 -19.05 11.43
N ASP A 75 -0.98 -19.51 10.68
CA ASP A 75 -0.29 -20.80 10.92
C ASP A 75 0.34 -20.88 12.33
N GLU A 76 0.88 -19.76 12.82
CA GLU A 76 1.45 -19.59 14.16
C GLU A 76 0.68 -18.51 14.93
N THR A 77 0.84 -18.42 16.26
CA THR A 77 0.28 -17.34 17.07
C THR A 77 0.99 -16.01 16.78
N VAL A 78 0.74 -15.42 15.60
CA VAL A 78 1.05 -14.01 15.34
C VAL A 78 0.14 -13.22 16.27
N GLY A 79 0.74 -12.67 17.33
CA GLY A 79 0.05 -11.92 18.36
C GLY A 79 -0.37 -10.57 17.82
N ASN A 80 -1.68 -10.39 17.58
CA ASN A 80 -2.29 -9.12 17.17
C ASN A 80 -1.71 -8.49 15.87
N GLY A 81 -2.34 -7.39 15.42
CA GLY A 81 -1.97 -6.74 14.18
C GLY A 81 -0.61 -6.03 14.20
N ALA A 82 -0.21 -5.50 15.35
CA ALA A 82 1.04 -4.76 15.49
C ALA A 82 2.25 -5.68 15.24
N GLN A 83 2.22 -6.92 15.74
CA GLN A 83 3.29 -7.87 15.50
C GLN A 83 3.43 -8.18 14.01
N LEU A 84 2.32 -8.48 13.31
CA LEU A 84 2.35 -8.75 11.87
C LEU A 84 2.88 -7.53 11.09
N TYR A 85 2.41 -6.33 11.44
CA TYR A 85 2.89 -5.09 10.84
C TYR A 85 4.40 -4.89 11.02
N HIS A 86 4.94 -5.20 12.21
CA HIS A 86 6.38 -5.11 12.48
C HIS A 86 7.20 -6.18 11.76
N GLU A 87 6.65 -7.36 11.53
CA GLU A 87 7.37 -8.48 10.89
C GLU A 87 7.42 -8.35 9.36
N VAL A 88 6.32 -7.97 8.71
CA VAL A 88 6.23 -7.99 7.24
C VAL A 88 6.05 -6.61 6.62
N GLY A 89 5.69 -5.62 7.41
CA GLY A 89 5.35 -4.29 6.92
C GLY A 89 3.92 -4.17 6.37
N PHE A 90 3.43 -2.93 6.34
CA PHE A 90 2.03 -2.62 6.05
C PHE A 90 1.56 -3.07 4.68
N ASP A 91 2.35 -2.83 3.62
CA ASP A 91 1.93 -3.15 2.25
C ASP A 91 1.68 -4.65 2.06
N ILE A 92 2.53 -5.48 2.68
CA ILE A 92 2.41 -6.94 2.63
C ILE A 92 1.21 -7.41 3.45
N MET A 93 1.07 -6.88 4.66
CA MET A 93 -0.06 -7.15 5.54
C MET A 93 -1.39 -6.79 4.87
N SER A 94 -1.48 -5.62 4.24
CA SER A 94 -2.67 -5.14 3.52
C SER A 94 -3.07 -6.08 2.39
N LEU A 95 -2.12 -6.48 1.54
CA LEU A 95 -2.38 -7.46 0.49
C LEU A 95 -2.81 -8.81 1.06
N ALA A 96 -2.13 -9.30 2.09
CA ALA A 96 -2.44 -10.60 2.69
C ALA A 96 -3.87 -10.63 3.26
N LEU A 97 -4.32 -9.54 3.90
CA LEU A 97 -5.65 -9.43 4.47
C LEU A 97 -6.77 -9.28 3.42
N LEU A 98 -6.46 -8.80 2.21
CA LEU A 98 -7.48 -8.44 1.22
C LEU A 98 -7.50 -9.29 -0.06
N ALA A 99 -6.42 -9.99 -0.40
CA ALA A 99 -6.23 -10.54 -1.74
C ALA A 99 -6.92 -11.89 -2.00
N ASP A 100 -7.01 -12.76 -0.99
CA ASP A 100 -7.35 -14.17 -1.21
C ASP A 100 -8.87 -14.39 -1.31
N VAL A 101 -9.59 -14.06 -0.24
CA VAL A 101 -11.03 -14.28 -0.13
C VAL A 101 -11.79 -12.97 0.11
N PRO A 102 -13.09 -12.90 -0.25
CA PRO A 102 -13.93 -11.75 0.07
C PRO A 102 -13.89 -11.39 1.57
N ALA A 103 -14.06 -10.10 1.89
CA ALA A 103 -13.93 -9.58 3.26
C ALA A 103 -14.86 -10.26 4.29
N HIS A 104 -16.03 -10.74 3.85
CA HIS A 104 -17.01 -11.43 4.70
C HIS A 104 -16.69 -12.92 4.92
N ARG A 105 -15.67 -13.48 4.25
CA ARG A 105 -15.27 -14.88 4.39
C ARG A 105 -14.09 -15.01 5.37
N PRO A 106 -14.05 -16.07 6.19
CA PRO A 106 -12.88 -16.35 7.01
C PRO A 106 -11.61 -16.47 6.19
N LEU A 107 -10.50 -15.97 6.72
CA LEU A 107 -9.19 -15.98 6.07
C LEU A 107 -8.19 -16.73 6.94
N HIS A 108 -7.34 -17.51 6.30
CA HIS A 108 -6.22 -18.17 6.92
C HIS A 108 -4.93 -17.69 6.28
N LEU A 109 -4.13 -16.94 7.04
CA LEU A 109 -2.85 -16.39 6.61
C LEU A 109 -1.76 -17.42 6.83
N THR A 110 -1.06 -17.74 5.75
CA THR A 110 0.08 -18.65 5.79
C THR A 110 1.38 -17.90 5.55
N GLN A 111 2.49 -18.41 6.07
CA GLN A 111 3.80 -17.82 5.78
C GLN A 111 4.09 -17.78 4.26
N ASN A 112 3.65 -18.81 3.54
CA ASN A 112 3.75 -18.87 2.07
C ASN A 112 2.99 -17.74 1.38
N SER A 113 1.80 -17.39 1.87
CA SER A 113 1.02 -16.27 1.33
C SER A 113 1.76 -14.94 1.51
N LEU A 114 2.31 -14.68 2.71
CA LEU A 114 3.09 -13.48 3.03
C LEU A 114 4.33 -13.36 2.14
N MET A 115 5.09 -14.45 2.00
CA MET A 115 6.24 -14.51 1.10
C MET A 115 5.86 -14.27 -0.37
N GLY A 116 4.71 -14.77 -0.81
CA GLY A 116 4.19 -14.52 -2.15
C GLY A 116 3.92 -13.03 -2.40
N HIS A 117 3.32 -12.34 -1.44
CA HIS A 117 3.10 -10.89 -1.50
C HIS A 117 4.41 -10.11 -1.52
N TRP A 118 5.37 -10.46 -0.65
CA TRP A 118 6.70 -9.84 -0.64
C TRP A 118 7.44 -10.03 -1.97
N ARG A 119 7.44 -11.24 -2.54
CA ARG A 119 8.03 -11.53 -3.86
C ARG A 119 7.42 -10.68 -4.96
N TRP A 120 6.10 -10.54 -4.96
CA TRP A 120 5.41 -9.71 -5.93
C TRP A 120 5.78 -8.23 -5.79
N LEU A 121 5.79 -7.68 -4.57
CA LEU A 121 6.17 -6.28 -4.34
C LEU A 121 7.64 -5.99 -4.68
N ARG A 122 8.53 -6.97 -4.50
CA ARG A 122 9.92 -6.86 -4.96
C ARG A 122 10.03 -6.81 -6.48
N ASP A 123 9.18 -7.53 -7.22
CA ASP A 123 9.11 -7.41 -8.68
C ASP A 123 8.55 -6.05 -9.11
N VAL A 124 7.52 -5.56 -8.41
CA VAL A 124 6.97 -4.20 -8.60
C VAL A 124 8.06 -3.14 -8.39
N TRP A 125 8.84 -3.26 -7.31
CA TRP A 125 9.98 -2.38 -7.02
C TRP A 125 10.98 -2.39 -8.17
N ARG A 126 11.40 -3.57 -8.62
CA ARG A 126 12.38 -3.73 -9.70
C ARG A 126 11.93 -3.06 -11.00
N VAL A 127 10.64 -3.13 -11.34
CA VAL A 127 10.09 -2.49 -12.55
C VAL A 127 9.92 -0.97 -12.36
N GLY A 128 9.56 -0.52 -11.16
CA GLY A 128 9.25 0.89 -10.89
C GLY A 128 10.44 1.76 -10.55
N SER A 129 11.42 1.24 -9.80
CA SER A 129 12.50 2.05 -9.21
C SER A 129 13.54 2.52 -10.22
N SER A 130 13.73 1.78 -11.31
CA SER A 130 14.68 2.09 -12.40
C SER A 130 14.04 2.86 -13.55
N ARG A 131 12.74 3.15 -13.48
CA ARG A 131 12.01 3.74 -14.61
C ARG A 131 12.20 5.25 -14.63
N PRO A 132 12.51 5.87 -15.79
CA PRO A 132 12.62 7.32 -15.89
C PRO A 132 11.28 7.99 -15.56
N GLN A 133 11.35 9.27 -15.20
CA GLN A 133 10.16 10.07 -14.96
C GLN A 133 9.32 10.18 -16.24
N CYS A 134 8.02 9.97 -16.12
CA CYS A 134 7.10 10.06 -17.25
C CYS A 134 5.99 11.09 -17.03
N THR A 135 5.68 11.86 -18.07
CA THR A 135 4.65 12.91 -18.11
C THR A 135 3.31 12.40 -18.63
N ALA A 136 2.86 11.22 -18.18
CA ALA A 136 1.54 10.72 -18.57
C ALA A 136 0.40 11.30 -17.73
N THR A 137 -0.80 11.41 -18.29
CA THR A 137 -2.00 11.73 -17.52
C THR A 137 -2.50 10.48 -16.78
N MET A 138 -3.12 10.70 -15.62
CA MET A 138 -3.68 9.64 -14.79
C MET A 138 -5.04 9.20 -15.33
N ASP A 139 -5.19 7.93 -15.68
CA ASP A 139 -6.52 7.33 -15.80
C ASP A 139 -6.94 6.72 -14.45
N THR A 140 -7.98 7.29 -13.87
CA THR A 140 -8.58 6.90 -12.58
C THR A 140 -9.62 5.80 -12.72
N ARG A 141 -10.06 5.49 -13.95
CA ARG A 141 -11.11 4.49 -14.22
C ARG A 141 -10.50 3.26 -14.86
N ASN A 142 -10.29 2.23 -14.06
CA ASN A 142 -9.76 0.96 -14.54
C ASN A 142 -10.49 -0.23 -13.89
N ALA A 143 -10.07 -1.44 -14.24
CA ALA A 143 -10.66 -2.66 -13.71
C ALA A 143 -10.57 -2.77 -12.18
N VAL A 144 -9.51 -2.22 -11.56
CA VAL A 144 -9.33 -2.16 -10.11
C VAL A 144 -10.41 -1.30 -9.47
N THR A 145 -10.58 -0.06 -9.95
CA THR A 145 -11.61 0.84 -9.40
C THR A 145 -13.02 0.34 -9.68
N LYS A 146 -13.27 -0.36 -10.80
CA LYS A 146 -14.54 -1.06 -11.06
C LYS A 146 -14.81 -2.21 -10.09
N ALA A 147 -13.82 -3.02 -9.76
CA ALA A 147 -13.97 -4.11 -8.80
C ALA A 147 -14.22 -3.58 -7.38
N LEU A 148 -13.50 -2.51 -6.99
CA LEU A 148 -13.73 -1.80 -5.73
C LEU A 148 -15.15 -1.25 -5.65
N ARG A 149 -15.69 -0.60 -6.69
CA ARG A 149 -17.09 -0.13 -6.69
C ARG A 149 -18.12 -1.22 -6.35
N ASN A 150 -17.81 -2.48 -6.63
CA ASN A 150 -18.69 -3.61 -6.33
C ASN A 150 -18.44 -4.24 -4.95
N GLY A 151 -17.61 -3.63 -4.09
CA GLY A 151 -17.25 -4.16 -2.77
C GLY A 151 -16.32 -5.37 -2.82
N LYS A 152 -15.63 -5.60 -3.94
CA LYS A 152 -14.83 -6.82 -4.18
C LYS A 152 -13.33 -6.53 -4.10
N ASN A 153 -12.81 -6.35 -2.88
CA ASN A 153 -11.39 -6.06 -2.61
C ASN A 153 -10.43 -7.12 -3.19
N ASN A 154 -10.75 -8.41 -3.01
CA ASN A 154 -9.94 -9.51 -3.53
C ASN A 154 -9.86 -9.50 -5.06
N LEU A 155 -10.99 -9.23 -5.74
CA LEU A 155 -11.02 -9.07 -7.20
C LEU A 155 -10.25 -7.83 -7.63
N ALA A 156 -10.33 -6.72 -6.89
CA ALA A 156 -9.57 -5.52 -7.19
C ALA A 156 -8.06 -5.76 -7.12
N ILE A 157 -7.57 -6.55 -6.15
CA ILE A 157 -6.16 -6.94 -6.08
C ILE A 157 -5.77 -7.90 -7.22
N ALA A 158 -6.67 -8.81 -7.63
CA ALA A 158 -6.44 -9.64 -8.81
C ALA A 158 -6.30 -8.78 -10.09
N GLU A 159 -7.16 -7.77 -10.25
CA GLU A 159 -7.06 -6.81 -11.35
C GLU A 159 -5.81 -5.93 -11.25
N LEU A 160 -5.37 -5.58 -10.05
CA LEU A 160 -4.12 -4.85 -9.82
C LEU A 160 -2.91 -5.67 -10.30
N ARG A 161 -2.89 -6.97 -10.00
CA ARG A 161 -1.86 -7.90 -10.50
C ARG A 161 -1.91 -8.04 -12.03
N ASN A 162 -3.11 -8.10 -12.62
CA ASN A 162 -3.27 -8.12 -14.08
C ASN A 162 -2.78 -6.82 -14.72
N LEU A 163 -3.07 -5.67 -14.09
CA LEU A 163 -2.61 -4.38 -14.54
C LEU A 163 -1.08 -4.30 -14.50
N PHE A 164 -0.44 -4.82 -13.45
CA PHE A 164 1.02 -4.93 -13.38
C PHE A 164 1.61 -5.80 -14.50
N LYS A 165 1.01 -6.96 -14.80
CA LYS A 165 1.43 -7.80 -15.94
C LYS A 165 1.39 -7.03 -17.26
N LYS A 166 0.35 -6.20 -17.48
CA LYS A 166 0.26 -5.35 -18.67
C LYS A 166 1.36 -4.30 -18.71
N VAL A 167 1.75 -3.73 -17.56
CA VAL A 167 2.89 -2.81 -17.44
C VAL A 167 4.19 -3.51 -17.86
N GLN A 168 4.40 -4.75 -17.40
CA GLN A 168 5.58 -5.55 -17.80
C GLN A 168 5.59 -5.85 -19.30
N GLN A 169 4.43 -6.12 -19.90
CA GLN A 169 4.29 -6.38 -21.33
C GLN A 169 4.42 -5.12 -22.21
N ASN A 170 4.14 -3.93 -21.66
CA ASN A 170 4.16 -2.65 -22.38
C ASN A 170 5.01 -1.63 -21.62
N PRO A 171 6.33 -1.82 -21.54
CA PRO A 171 7.23 -1.02 -20.70
C PRO A 171 7.32 0.45 -21.13
N ASP A 172 6.97 0.78 -22.37
CA ASP A 172 6.98 2.17 -22.86
C ASP A 172 5.67 2.91 -22.59
N ASN A 173 4.62 2.20 -22.18
CA ASN A 173 3.32 2.80 -21.88
C ASN A 173 3.36 3.48 -20.50
N ALA A 174 3.71 4.76 -20.50
CA ALA A 174 3.77 5.58 -19.30
C ALA A 174 2.40 5.75 -18.61
N GLY A 175 1.31 5.91 -19.38
CA GLY A 175 -0.03 6.06 -18.83
C GLY A 175 -0.46 4.83 -18.03
N LEU A 176 -0.21 3.64 -18.59
CA LEU A 176 -0.48 2.36 -17.93
C LEU A 176 0.28 2.21 -16.61
N HIS A 177 1.55 2.64 -16.59
CA HIS A 177 2.38 2.61 -15.38
C HIS A 177 1.85 3.54 -14.29
N ILE A 178 1.53 4.78 -14.64
CA ILE A 178 0.98 5.74 -13.69
C ILE A 178 -0.39 5.28 -13.18
N SER A 179 -1.25 4.75 -14.04
CA SER A 179 -2.53 4.15 -13.61
C SER A 179 -2.33 2.94 -12.69
N PHE A 180 -1.30 2.13 -12.93
CA PHE A 180 -0.92 1.05 -12.02
C PHE A 180 -0.49 1.59 -10.65
N LEU A 181 0.45 2.54 -10.59
CA LEU A 181 0.94 3.10 -9.33
C LEU A 181 -0.18 3.75 -8.50
N ASN A 182 -1.10 4.44 -9.16
CA ASN A 182 -2.28 5.01 -8.49
C ASN A 182 -3.27 3.95 -7.98
N SER A 183 -3.36 2.79 -8.65
CA SER A 183 -4.17 1.68 -8.15
C SER A 183 -3.45 0.93 -7.02
N LEU A 184 -2.12 0.88 -7.08
CA LEU A 184 -1.26 0.28 -6.07
C LEU A 184 -1.35 1.06 -4.76
N SER A 185 -1.39 2.39 -4.79
CA SER A 185 -1.46 3.24 -3.58
C SER A 185 -2.73 3.03 -2.74
N LEU A 186 -3.76 2.42 -3.33
CA LEU A 186 -4.97 2.02 -2.59
C LEU A 186 -4.65 0.91 -1.58
N PHE A 187 -3.78 -0.04 -1.93
CA PHE A 187 -3.51 -1.25 -1.14
C PHE A 187 -2.12 -1.26 -0.51
N CYS A 188 -1.13 -0.69 -1.20
CA CYS A 188 0.29 -0.68 -0.82
C CYS A 188 0.80 0.76 -0.80
N PRO A 189 0.34 1.59 0.15
CA PRO A 189 0.65 3.02 0.15
C PRO A 189 2.15 3.30 0.29
N PHE A 190 2.94 2.50 0.99
CA PHE A 190 4.36 2.82 1.21
C PHE A 190 5.18 2.72 -0.07
N ILE A 191 5.14 1.57 -0.75
CA ILE A 191 5.84 1.40 -2.02
C ILE A 191 5.28 2.30 -3.12
N ALA A 192 3.95 2.51 -3.14
CA ALA A 192 3.35 3.36 -4.15
C ALA A 192 3.78 4.83 -3.98
N THR A 193 3.81 5.34 -2.75
CA THR A 193 4.28 6.70 -2.46
C THR A 193 5.72 6.90 -2.91
N GLU A 194 6.62 5.98 -2.57
CA GLU A 194 8.01 6.04 -3.03
C GLU A 194 8.12 6.03 -4.58
N LEU A 195 7.39 5.14 -5.25
CA LEU A 195 7.44 5.04 -6.71
C LEU A 195 6.79 6.26 -7.40
N LEU A 196 5.73 6.83 -6.83
CA LEU A 196 5.10 8.06 -7.32
C LEU A 196 6.00 9.28 -7.08
N TRP A 197 6.69 9.35 -5.95
CA TRP A 197 7.69 10.37 -5.67
C TRP A 197 8.84 10.33 -6.69
N ARG A 198 9.38 9.15 -7.00
CA ARG A 198 10.39 8.98 -8.06
C ARG A 198 9.92 9.45 -9.42
N GLN A 199 8.62 9.34 -9.71
CA GLN A 199 7.96 9.84 -10.91
C GLN A 199 7.67 11.36 -10.87
N GLY A 200 8.11 12.08 -9.84
CA GLY A 200 7.88 13.51 -9.66
C GLY A 200 6.42 13.88 -9.34
N ARG A 201 5.59 12.89 -8.95
CA ARG A 201 4.16 13.08 -8.69
C ARG A 201 3.86 13.53 -7.27
N ILE A 202 4.75 13.23 -6.33
CA ILE A 202 4.66 13.63 -4.94
C ILE A 202 5.76 14.65 -4.67
N LYS A 203 5.37 15.84 -4.24
CA LYS A 203 6.30 16.96 -3.96
C LYS A 203 6.93 16.88 -2.57
N GLN A 204 6.41 16.02 -1.70
CA GLN A 204 6.91 15.86 -0.34
C GLN A 204 8.27 15.15 -0.40
N ASP A 205 9.31 15.81 0.11
CA ASP A 205 10.61 15.20 0.34
C ASP A 205 10.58 14.54 1.74
N PRO A 206 10.77 13.20 1.85
CA PRO A 206 10.73 12.49 3.11
C PRO A 206 11.72 13.03 4.17
N ILE A 207 12.80 13.70 3.75
CA ILE A 207 13.91 14.11 4.63
C ILE A 207 13.68 15.50 5.23
N SER A 208 13.00 16.40 4.51
CA SER A 208 12.82 17.81 4.90
C SER A 208 12.10 18.04 6.25
N ARG A 209 11.51 17.00 6.85
CA ARG A 209 10.90 17.05 8.19
C ARG A 209 11.62 16.29 9.30
N SER A 210 12.55 15.39 8.97
CA SER A 210 13.37 14.72 10.00
C SER A 210 14.33 15.70 10.67
N TRP A 211 14.70 16.80 9.98
CA TRP A 211 15.60 17.83 10.49
C TRP A 211 14.89 19.00 11.19
N THR A 212 13.58 19.17 11.00
CA THR A 212 12.84 20.29 11.62
C THR A 212 12.46 20.05 13.07
N LYS A 213 12.59 18.83 13.61
CA LYS A 213 12.35 18.56 15.03
C LYS A 213 13.59 18.66 15.93
N ASP A 214 14.79 18.71 15.37
CA ASP A 214 16.04 18.81 16.14
C ASP A 214 16.60 20.24 16.23
N LYS A 215 15.87 21.25 15.71
CA LYS A 215 16.29 22.67 15.77
C LYS A 215 15.32 23.61 16.48
N GLU A 216 14.22 23.11 17.03
CA GLU A 216 13.35 23.87 17.93
C GLU A 216 13.56 23.41 19.37
N GLY A 217 14.77 23.66 19.87
CA GLY A 217 15.15 23.39 21.24
C GLY A 217 16.47 24.07 21.56
N ILE A 218 16.40 25.09 22.42
CA ILE A 218 17.50 25.88 22.99
C ILE A 218 17.98 27.03 22.09
N VAL A 219 17.34 28.18 22.29
CA VAL A 219 18.07 29.44 22.48
C VAL A 219 17.43 30.11 23.70
N GLU A 220 18.16 30.12 24.81
CA GLU A 220 17.95 31.07 25.93
C GLU A 220 18.30 32.49 25.50
#